data_AF-A0A1W0X9B8-F1
#
_entry.id   AF-A0A1W0X9B8-F1
#
_cell.length_a   1.000
_cell.length_b   1.000
_cell.length_c   1.000
_cell.angle_alpha   90.00
_cell.angle_beta   90.00
_cell.angle_gamma   90.00
#
_symmetry.space_group_name_H-M   'P 1'
#
loop_
_entity.id
_entity.type
_entity.pdbx_description
1 polymer ?
#
loop_
_entity_poly.entity_id
_entity_poly.type
_entity_poly.pdbx_seq_one_letter_code
_entity_poly.pdbx_strand_id
1 'polypeptide(L)'
;MNHSRNFSTGHCNITDLDRILHPSLVTWAAVELTINLIGGLASVVVLTVTLTYPPLQRSASSPLLAHCIALDLIMSLISNPGAILSQLIGATYISAQFCRGWGVVRWATMYANNWGHCVLAANRFVPVVLLEFYPNISSRSFQAFCIVLPWAATVTLIAGARITFVSANVWAGGLVRLRALFFDVEQMLLHQHVRTWSAQKETGNKKETREVFRVFDKDRDGFIYAEELRHLMTNLGEKVTDKELEEMIDEKDLNGDGQINYEEFEAMMTSHSD
;
A
#
# COMPACT_ATOMS: atom_id res chain seq x y z
N MET A 1 28.31 9.72 58.69
CA MET A 1 28.90 8.41 58.29
C MET A 1 28.67 8.24 56.80
N ASN A 2 29.73 8.41 56.02
CA ASN A 2 29.76 8.23 54.57
C ASN A 2 29.62 6.74 54.24
N HIS A 3 28.66 6.38 53.40
CA HIS A 3 28.67 5.08 52.72
C HIS A 3 29.15 5.27 51.28
N SER A 4 30.47 5.25 51.11
CA SER A 4 31.11 5.03 49.81
C SER A 4 30.88 3.58 49.38
N ARG A 5 30.06 3.35 48.35
CA ARG A 5 30.03 2.05 47.66
C ARG A 5 31.22 1.99 46.71
N ASN A 6 32.18 1.13 47.04
CA ASN A 6 33.33 0.81 46.21
C ASN A 6 32.86 0.19 44.89
N PHE A 7 33.23 0.83 43.77
CA PHE A 7 33.11 0.26 42.44
C PHE A 7 34.25 -0.75 42.25
N SER A 8 33.98 -2.03 42.50
CA SER A 8 34.85 -3.13 42.13
C SER A 8 34.71 -3.38 40.62
N THR A 9 35.79 -3.18 39.87
CA THR A 9 35.96 -3.56 38.47
C THR A 9 35.81 -5.07 38.32
N GLY A 10 34.59 -5.55 38.06
CA GLY A 10 34.32 -6.94 37.72
C GLY A 10 34.64 -7.20 36.26
N HIS A 11 35.70 -7.97 35.98
CA HIS A 11 35.88 -8.61 34.69
C HIS A 11 34.68 -9.52 34.41
N CYS A 12 33.98 -9.27 33.30
CA CYS A 12 32.84 -10.06 32.86
C CYS A 12 33.36 -11.41 32.32
N ASN A 13 33.11 -12.50 33.06
CA ASN A 13 33.36 -13.85 32.58
C ASN A 13 32.28 -14.23 31.55
N ILE A 14 32.69 -14.78 30.41
CA ILE A 14 31.80 -15.26 29.33
C ILE A 14 30.70 -16.21 29.84
N THR A 15 30.94 -16.92 30.95
CA THR A 15 30.00 -17.85 31.57
C THR A 15 28.79 -17.20 32.25
N ASP A 16 28.81 -15.89 32.55
CA ASP A 16 27.66 -15.19 33.14
C ASP A 16 26.65 -14.71 32.09
N LEU A 17 27.04 -14.64 30.81
CA LEU A 17 26.14 -14.25 29.71
C LEU A 17 25.07 -15.33 29.45
N ASP A 18 25.45 -16.61 29.59
CA ASP A 18 24.56 -17.78 29.43
C ASP A 18 23.47 -17.87 30.51
N ARG A 19 23.65 -17.24 31.67
CA ARG A 19 22.62 -17.18 32.73
C ARG A 19 21.58 -16.08 32.53
N ILE A 20 21.86 -15.11 31.67
CA ILE A 20 21.03 -13.90 31.50
C ILE A 20 20.10 -14.01 30.29
N LEU A 21 20.50 -14.74 29.24
CA LEU A 21 19.75 -14.84 27.99
C LEU A 21 18.77 -16.01 28.02
N HIS A 22 17.52 -15.75 28.40
CA HIS A 22 16.46 -16.76 28.34
C HIS A 22 16.31 -17.26 26.89
N PRO A 23 16.23 -18.58 26.62
CA PRO A 23 16.21 -19.11 25.25
C PRO A 23 15.05 -18.56 24.40
N SER A 24 13.92 -18.22 25.02
CA SER A 24 12.81 -17.54 24.34
C SER A 24 13.15 -16.13 23.83
N LEU A 25 14.01 -15.40 24.52
CA LEU A 25 14.44 -14.05 24.14
C LEU A 25 15.37 -14.10 22.91
N VAL A 26 16.24 -15.12 22.85
CA VAL A 26 17.12 -15.37 21.70
C VAL A 26 16.29 -15.72 20.47
N THR A 27 15.34 -16.64 20.62
CA THR A 27 14.43 -17.02 19.53
C THR A 27 13.61 -15.82 19.05
N TRP A 28 13.07 -15.00 19.97
CA TRP A 28 12.38 -13.76 19.62
C TRP A 28 13.27 -12.80 18.82
N ALA A 29 14.49 -12.55 19.30
CA ALA A 29 15.44 -11.65 18.64
C ALA A 29 15.83 -12.14 17.24
N ALA A 30 16.02 -13.46 17.08
CA ALA A 30 16.32 -14.06 15.79
C ALA A 30 15.16 -13.89 14.79
N VAL A 31 13.92 -14.12 15.23
CA VAL A 31 12.72 -13.90 14.41
C VAL A 31 12.60 -12.43 14.01
N GLU A 32 12.75 -11.51 14.96
CA GLU A 32 12.64 -10.07 14.73
C GLU A 32 13.72 -9.58 13.76
N LEU A 33 14.98 -9.99 13.91
CA LEU A 33 16.06 -9.66 12.97
C LEU A 33 15.78 -10.22 11.56
N THR A 34 15.22 -11.42 11.46
CA THR A 34 14.87 -12.04 10.17
C THR A 34 13.79 -11.25 9.45
N ILE A 35 12.72 -10.86 10.15
CA ILE A 35 11.65 -10.02 9.60
C ILE A 35 12.20 -8.67 9.14
N ASN A 36 13.04 -8.04 9.97
CA ASN A 36 13.65 -6.76 9.65
C ASN A 36 14.61 -6.84 8.45
N LEU A 37 15.34 -7.94 8.29
CA LEU A 37 16.19 -8.17 7.13
C LEU A 37 15.35 -8.27 5.85
N ILE A 38 14.28 -9.07 5.87
CA ILE A 38 13.38 -9.23 4.72
C ILE A 38 12.73 -7.89 4.36
N GLY A 39 12.19 -7.17 5.34
CA GLY A 39 11.58 -5.85 5.15
C GLY A 39 12.57 -4.80 4.65
N GLY A 40 13.81 -4.82 5.16
CA GLY A 40 14.88 -3.94 4.70
C GLY A 40 15.28 -4.21 3.25
N LEU A 41 15.46 -5.48 2.88
CA LEU A 41 15.77 -5.87 1.49
C LEU A 41 14.64 -5.48 0.53
N ALA A 42 13.39 -5.73 0.90
CA ALA A 42 12.23 -5.29 0.12
C ALA A 42 12.22 -3.76 -0.03
N SER A 43 12.48 -3.02 1.04
CA SER A 43 12.54 -1.55 1.02
C SER A 43 13.65 -1.04 0.09
N VAL A 44 14.82 -1.67 0.08
CA VAL A 44 15.91 -1.33 -0.87
C VAL A 44 15.47 -1.53 -2.32
N VAL A 45 14.84 -2.67 -2.62
CA VAL A 45 14.35 -2.97 -3.97
C VAL A 45 13.31 -1.94 -4.40
N VAL A 46 12.29 -1.71 -3.58
CA VAL A 46 11.20 -0.78 -3.92
C VAL A 46 11.71 0.67 -4.01
N LEU A 47 12.65 1.07 -3.15
CA LEU A 47 13.28 2.39 -3.23
C LEU A 47 14.07 2.52 -4.54
N THR A 48 14.86 1.50 -4.89
CA THR A 48 15.63 1.48 -6.15
C THR A 48 14.70 1.61 -7.34
N VAL A 49 13.61 0.85 -7.39
CA VAL A 49 12.60 0.95 -8.47
C VAL A 49 11.95 2.32 -8.49
N THR A 50 11.56 2.88 -7.34
CA THR A 50 10.96 4.22 -7.24
C THR A 50 11.91 5.31 -7.76
N LEU A 51 13.21 5.15 -7.50
CA LEU A 51 14.24 6.12 -7.91
C LEU A 51 14.78 5.90 -9.31
N THR A 52 14.55 4.75 -9.95
CA THR A 52 15.12 4.44 -11.29
C THR A 52 14.08 4.29 -12.38
N TYR A 53 12.84 3.91 -12.04
CA TYR A 53 11.79 3.64 -13.01
C TYR A 53 11.09 4.95 -13.44
N PRO A 54 11.24 5.39 -14.72
CA PRO A 54 10.77 6.71 -15.14
C PRO A 54 9.26 6.97 -15.00
N PRO A 55 8.37 5.99 -15.24
CA PRO A 55 6.93 6.18 -15.00
C PRO A 55 6.60 6.50 -13.54
N LEU A 56 7.30 5.84 -12.58
CA LEU A 56 7.14 6.11 -11.15
C LEU A 56 7.67 7.49 -10.78
N GLN A 57 8.81 7.93 -11.32
CA GLN A 57 9.38 9.27 -11.05
C GLN A 57 8.51 10.44 -11.53
N ARG A 58 7.67 10.22 -12.54
CA ARG A 58 6.74 11.23 -13.06
C ARG A 58 5.50 11.37 -12.20
N SER A 59 5.15 10.34 -11.43
CA SER A 59 4.00 10.39 -10.53
C SER A 59 4.20 11.46 -9.46
N ALA A 60 3.17 12.25 -9.21
CA ALA A 60 3.17 13.22 -8.11
C ALA A 60 3.43 12.53 -6.77
N SER A 61 2.94 11.31 -6.53
CA SER A 61 3.13 10.63 -5.24
C SER A 61 4.54 10.08 -5.01
N SER A 62 5.39 10.08 -6.03
CA SER A 62 6.71 9.44 -6.03
C SER A 62 7.67 9.90 -4.93
N PRO A 63 7.92 11.21 -4.72
CA PRO A 63 8.83 11.66 -3.66
C PRO A 63 8.32 11.30 -2.26
N LEU A 64 7.00 11.32 -2.04
CA LEU A 64 6.39 10.96 -0.77
C LEU A 64 6.50 9.45 -0.51
N LEU A 65 6.29 8.64 -1.55
CA LEU A 65 6.49 7.19 -1.49
C LEU A 65 7.96 6.86 -1.18
N ALA A 66 8.90 7.48 -1.90
CA ALA A 66 10.34 7.31 -1.65
C ALA A 66 10.73 7.70 -0.22
N HIS A 67 10.12 8.77 0.32
CA HIS A 67 10.33 9.19 1.70
C HIS A 67 9.88 8.13 2.72
N CYS A 68 8.67 7.58 2.58
CA CYS A 68 8.18 6.52 3.47
C CYS A 68 9.07 5.27 3.40
N ILE A 69 9.44 4.83 2.19
CA ILE A 69 10.31 3.65 2.02
C ILE A 69 11.69 3.89 2.66
N ALA A 70 12.25 5.09 2.53
CA ALA A 70 13.51 5.44 3.17
C ALA A 70 13.41 5.41 4.71
N LEU A 71 12.28 5.83 5.27
CA LEU A 71 12.02 5.75 6.71
C LEU A 71 11.87 4.30 7.20
N ASP A 72 11.19 3.44 6.44
CA ASP A 72 11.07 2.01 6.73
C ASP A 72 12.45 1.30 6.68
N LEU A 73 13.33 1.73 5.77
CA LEU A 73 14.71 1.27 5.71
C LEU A 73 15.51 1.71 6.94
N ILE A 74 15.36 2.97 7.39
CA ILE A 74 16.00 3.46 8.63
C ILE A 74 15.46 2.70 9.86
N MET A 75 14.16 2.40 9.90
CA MET A 75 13.55 1.58 10.94
C MET A 75 14.18 0.19 11.00
N SER A 76 14.31 -0.46 9.84
CA SER A 76 14.83 -1.82 9.70
C SER A 76 16.33 -1.92 10.02
N LEU A 77 17.13 -0.93 9.63
CA LEU A 77 18.60 -0.96 9.79
C LEU A 77 19.10 -0.40 11.13
N ILE A 78 18.39 0.57 11.71
CA ILE A 78 18.89 1.30 12.89
C ILE A 78 17.96 1.11 14.08
N SER A 79 16.67 1.35 13.90
CA SER A 79 15.75 1.44 15.04
C SER A 79 15.45 0.08 15.65
N ASN A 80 15.09 -0.91 14.83
CA ASN A 80 14.71 -2.24 15.31
C ASN A 80 15.93 -3.01 15.85
N PRO A 81 17.09 -3.06 15.16
CA PRO A 81 18.28 -3.69 15.73
C PRO A 81 18.75 -3.06 17.04
N GLY A 82 18.69 -1.73 17.18
CA GLY A 82 19.02 -1.07 18.44
C GLY A 82 18.02 -1.39 19.58
N ALA A 83 16.74 -1.60 19.27
CA ALA A 83 15.75 -2.05 20.25
C ALA A 83 16.06 -3.47 20.74
N ILE A 84 16.36 -4.38 19.81
CA ILE A 84 16.76 -5.76 20.12
C ILE A 84 18.04 -5.76 20.96
N LEU A 85 19.05 -4.99 20.58
CA LEU A 85 20.30 -4.84 21.33
C LEU A 85 20.05 -4.38 22.77
N SER A 86 19.16 -3.39 22.94
CA SER A 86 18.80 -2.88 24.26
C SER A 86 18.11 -3.91 25.16
N GLN A 87 17.37 -4.85 24.56
CA GLN A 87 16.69 -5.93 25.28
C GLN A 87 17.59 -7.13 25.55
N LEU A 88 18.51 -7.46 24.63
CA LEU A 88 19.44 -8.58 24.78
C LEU A 88 20.57 -8.31 25.78
N ILE A 89 21.18 -7.13 25.72
CA ILE A 89 22.34 -6.79 26.56
C ILE A 89 21.88 -6.08 27.85
N GLY A 90 20.71 -5.46 27.85
CA GLY A 90 20.19 -4.69 28.97
C GLY A 90 20.83 -3.29 29.08
N ALA A 91 20.08 -2.35 29.67
CA ALA A 91 20.45 -0.93 29.72
C ALA A 91 21.72 -0.63 30.53
N THR A 92 22.23 -1.57 31.33
CA THR A 92 23.42 -1.42 32.18
C THR A 92 24.74 -1.44 31.40
N TYR A 93 24.79 -2.10 30.24
CA TYR A 93 26.01 -2.24 29.45
C TYR A 93 26.06 -1.31 28.23
N ILE A 94 24.94 -0.64 27.94
CA ILE A 94 24.83 0.29 26.82
C ILE A 94 25.08 1.71 27.33
N SER A 95 25.91 2.47 26.61
CA SER A 95 26.24 3.83 27.03
C SER A 95 25.00 4.74 27.01
N ALA A 96 24.88 5.61 28.01
CA ALA A 96 23.77 6.56 28.08
C ALA A 96 23.72 7.51 26.87
N GLN A 97 24.88 7.79 26.24
CA GLN A 97 24.96 8.57 25.00
C GLN A 97 24.36 7.82 23.82
N PHE A 98 24.65 6.52 23.69
CA PHE A 98 24.03 5.67 22.68
C PHE A 98 22.51 5.62 22.85
N CYS A 99 22.01 5.34 24.06
CA CYS A 99 20.56 5.28 24.32
C CYS A 99 19.85 6.60 23.96
N ARG A 100 20.47 7.74 24.27
CA ARG A 100 19.92 9.06 23.91
C ARG A 100 19.92 9.27 22.39
N GLY A 101 21.05 9.03 21.73
CA GLY A 101 21.16 9.23 20.28
C GLY A 101 20.22 8.30 19.49
N TRP A 102 20.28 7.00 19.78
CA TRP A 102 19.39 6.01 19.18
C TRP A 102 17.91 6.29 19.48
N GLY A 103 17.58 6.65 20.72
CA GLY A 103 16.22 6.98 21.12
C GLY A 103 15.63 8.16 20.34
N VAL A 104 16.45 9.19 20.10
CA VAL A 104 16.07 10.35 19.26
C VAL A 104 15.83 9.92 17.82
N VAL A 105 16.74 9.13 17.22
CA VAL A 105 16.57 8.63 15.85
C VAL A 105 15.31 7.79 15.73
N ARG A 106 15.12 6.82 16.62
CA ARG A 106 13.93 5.95 16.63
C ARG A 106 12.64 6.76 16.71
N TRP A 107 12.57 7.71 17.64
CA TRP A 107 11.37 8.53 17.81
C TRP A 107 11.10 9.43 16.60
N ALA A 108 12.12 10.12 16.10
CA ALA A 108 11.98 11.01 14.94
C ALA A 108 11.55 10.25 13.69
N THR A 109 12.18 9.10 13.41
CA THR A 109 11.83 8.25 12.26
C THR A 109 10.42 7.67 12.40
N MET A 110 10.01 7.18 13.58
CA MET A 110 8.64 6.68 13.78
C MET A 110 7.59 7.78 13.58
N TYR A 111 7.85 8.97 14.10
CA TYR A 111 6.94 10.11 13.95
C TYR A 111 6.82 10.56 12.49
N ALA A 112 7.96 10.72 11.80
CA ALA A 112 7.99 11.08 10.39
C ALA A 112 7.32 10.01 9.52
N ASN A 113 7.43 8.72 9.87
CA ASN A 113 6.83 7.63 9.09
C ASN A 113 5.30 7.67 9.18
N ASN A 114 4.77 7.81 10.40
CA ASN A 114 3.33 7.96 10.61
C ASN A 114 2.78 9.18 9.86
N TRP A 115 3.49 10.31 9.93
CA TRP A 115 3.14 11.52 9.17
C TRP A 115 3.14 11.26 7.65
N GLY A 116 4.19 10.63 7.12
CA GLY A 116 4.31 10.30 5.71
C GLY A 116 3.14 9.45 5.21
N HIS A 117 2.73 8.43 5.96
CA HIS A 117 1.55 7.62 5.63
C HIS A 117 0.25 8.43 5.63
N CYS A 118 0.05 9.34 6.60
CA CYS A 118 -1.12 10.22 6.62
C CYS A 118 -1.18 11.13 5.38
N VAL A 119 -0.05 11.74 5.01
CA VAL A 119 0.03 12.59 3.80
C VAL A 119 -0.18 11.76 2.54
N LEU A 120 0.33 10.52 2.48
CA LEU A 120 0.16 9.64 1.33
C LEU A 120 -1.29 9.23 1.14
N ALA A 121 -1.98 8.91 2.24
CA ALA A 121 -3.41 8.63 2.24
C ALA A 121 -4.21 9.85 1.75
N ALA A 122 -3.92 11.04 2.28
CA ALA A 122 -4.56 12.28 1.82
C ALA A 122 -4.31 12.54 0.33
N ASN A 123 -3.08 12.36 -0.15
CA ASN A 123 -2.72 12.56 -1.55
C ASN A 123 -3.42 11.56 -2.50
N ARG A 124 -3.81 10.37 -2.02
CA ARG A 124 -4.63 9.40 -2.78
C ARG A 124 -6.12 9.72 -2.73
N PHE A 125 -6.60 10.29 -1.63
CA PHE A 125 -8.02 10.57 -1.40
C PHE A 125 -8.50 11.87 -2.05
N VAL A 126 -7.72 12.94 -1.93
CA VAL A 126 -8.04 14.28 -2.48
C VAL A 126 -8.43 14.26 -3.96
N PRO A 127 -7.74 13.58 -4.88
CA PRO A 127 -8.16 13.56 -6.29
C PRO A 127 -9.53 12.89 -6.51
N VAL A 128 -9.97 12.01 -5.60
CA VAL A 128 -11.27 11.32 -5.72
C VAL A 128 -12.42 12.24 -5.29
N VAL A 129 -12.19 13.14 -4.33
CA VAL A 129 -13.26 13.94 -3.70
C VAL A 129 -13.21 15.42 -4.08
N LEU A 130 -12.01 15.98 -4.27
CA LEU A 130 -11.75 17.41 -4.45
C LEU A 130 -10.82 17.65 -5.65
N LEU A 131 -11.33 17.36 -6.86
CA LEU A 131 -10.59 17.49 -8.12
C LEU A 131 -10.01 18.90 -8.34
N GLU A 132 -10.71 19.94 -7.91
CA GLU A 132 -10.29 21.35 -8.09
C GLU A 132 -9.00 21.70 -7.32
N PHE A 133 -8.77 21.08 -6.16
CA PHE A 133 -7.62 21.37 -5.30
C PHE A 133 -6.42 20.44 -5.55
N TYR A 134 -6.64 19.35 -6.27
CA TYR A 134 -5.61 18.33 -6.51
C TYR A 134 -4.32 18.88 -7.15
N PRO A 135 -4.34 19.77 -8.17
CA PRO A 135 -3.12 20.29 -8.79
C PRO A 135 -2.20 21.04 -7.81
N ASN A 136 -2.78 21.72 -6.82
CA ASN A 136 -2.04 22.46 -5.80
C ASN A 136 -1.38 21.51 -4.79
N ILE A 137 -2.11 20.47 -4.37
CA ILE A 137 -1.67 19.47 -3.39
C ILE A 137 -0.67 18.49 -4.01
N SER A 138 -0.82 18.16 -5.29
CA SER A 138 0.09 17.28 -6.02
C SER A 138 1.38 17.99 -6.47
N SER A 139 1.54 19.27 -6.16
CA SER A 139 2.73 20.03 -6.55
C SER A 139 3.98 19.52 -5.82
N ARG A 140 5.11 19.43 -6.54
CA ARG A 140 6.39 18.96 -5.96
C ARG A 140 6.83 19.83 -4.78
N SER A 141 6.57 21.13 -4.84
CA SER A 141 6.88 22.07 -3.77
C SER A 141 6.07 21.79 -2.50
N PHE A 142 4.77 21.52 -2.63
CA PHE A 142 3.93 21.18 -1.48
C PHE A 142 4.33 19.83 -0.87
N GLN A 143 4.66 18.84 -1.70
CA GLN A 143 5.13 17.55 -1.21
C GLN A 143 6.48 17.64 -0.50
N ALA A 144 7.41 18.43 -1.04
CA ALA A 144 8.68 18.71 -0.38
C ALA A 144 8.44 19.39 0.98
N PHE A 145 7.50 20.34 1.05
CA PHE A 145 7.09 20.94 2.32
C PHE A 145 6.54 19.89 3.30
N CYS A 146 5.63 19.01 2.86
CA CYS A 146 5.11 17.93 3.69
C CYS A 146 6.18 16.94 4.17
N ILE A 147 7.23 16.69 3.38
CA ILE A 147 8.35 15.84 3.77
C ILE A 147 9.24 16.54 4.81
N VAL A 148 9.52 17.83 4.64
CA VAL A 148 10.44 18.58 5.52
C VAL A 148 9.79 18.96 6.86
N LEU A 149 8.49 19.26 6.86
CA LEU A 149 7.74 19.71 8.04
C LEU A 149 7.90 18.81 9.29
N PRO A 150 7.70 17.47 9.23
CA PRO A 150 7.86 16.61 10.40
C PRO A 150 9.30 16.62 10.94
N TRP A 151 10.32 16.77 10.09
CA TRP A 151 11.71 16.90 10.55
C TRP A 151 11.96 18.23 11.24
N ALA A 152 11.43 19.33 10.70
CA ALA A 152 11.52 20.63 11.37
C ALA A 152 10.81 20.61 12.74
N ALA A 153 9.63 19.98 12.81
CA ALA A 153 8.89 19.81 14.06
C ALA A 153 9.66 18.96 15.07
N THR A 154 10.24 17.82 14.64
CA THR A 154 11.04 16.97 15.53
C THR A 154 12.27 17.69 16.07
N VAL A 155 13.02 18.42 15.24
CA VAL A 155 14.17 19.25 15.69
C VAL A 155 13.73 20.31 16.69
N THR A 156 12.60 20.97 16.44
CA THR A 156 12.06 22.00 17.34
C THR A 156 11.63 21.40 18.68
N LEU A 157 10.99 20.22 18.67
CA LEU A 157 10.60 19.51 19.88
C LEU A 157 11.83 19.03 20.68
N ILE A 158 12.87 18.53 20.00
CA ILE A 158 14.12 18.11 20.63
C ILE A 158 14.88 19.31 21.21
N ALA A 159 14.88 20.45 20.52
CA ALA A 159 15.55 21.67 20.98
C ALA A 159 14.78 22.38 22.11
N GLY A 160 13.45 22.35 22.07
CA GLY A 160 12.57 22.98 23.06
C GLY A 160 12.39 22.13 24.33
N ALA A 161 12.44 20.80 24.23
CA ALA A 161 12.36 19.91 25.39
C ALA A 161 13.75 19.59 25.94
N ARG A 162 14.21 20.35 26.94
CA ARG A 162 15.31 19.90 27.82
C ARG A 162 14.90 18.73 28.74
N ILE A 163 14.07 17.76 28.35
CA ILE A 163 13.44 16.83 29.31
C ILE A 163 13.37 15.36 28.85
N THR A 164 13.44 14.54 29.89
CA THR A 164 13.65 13.11 30.12
C THR A 164 12.71 12.09 29.45
N PHE A 165 13.32 10.96 29.14
CA PHE A 165 12.82 9.78 28.42
C PHE A 165 11.89 8.89 29.26
N VAL A 166 10.65 9.34 29.56
CA VAL A 166 9.68 8.52 30.34
C VAL A 166 8.35 8.23 29.63
N SER A 167 8.02 8.83 28.48
CA SER A 167 6.68 8.68 27.88
C SER A 167 6.60 7.91 26.55
N ALA A 168 7.68 7.28 26.08
CA ALA A 168 7.69 6.57 24.80
C ALA A 168 6.68 5.39 24.73
N ASN A 169 6.40 4.73 25.84
CA ASN A 169 5.47 3.59 25.89
C ASN A 169 3.99 4.01 25.93
N VAL A 170 3.68 5.24 26.37
CA VAL A 170 2.30 5.77 26.42
C VAL A 170 1.83 6.22 25.04
N TRP A 171 2.72 6.82 24.25
CA TRP A 171 2.41 7.29 22.89
C TRP A 171 2.39 6.17 21.84
N ALA A 172 3.23 5.14 21.99
CA ALA A 172 3.21 3.98 21.11
C ALA A 172 1.86 3.24 21.16
N GLY A 173 1.25 3.11 22.34
CA GLY A 173 -0.07 2.46 22.50
C GLY A 173 -1.23 3.25 21.88
N GLY A 174 -1.20 4.58 21.94
CA GLY A 174 -2.24 5.44 21.34
C GLY A 174 -2.20 5.46 19.81
N LEU A 175 -1.00 5.49 19.22
CA LEU A 175 -0.82 5.49 17.76
C LEU A 175 -1.05 4.12 17.12
N VAL A 176 -0.74 3.02 17.82
CA VAL A 176 -1.09 1.66 17.35
C VAL A 176 -2.62 1.46 17.32
N ARG A 177 -3.36 2.04 18.27
CA ARG A 177 -4.84 2.03 18.25
C ARG A 177 -5.42 2.90 17.12
N LEU A 178 -4.80 4.04 16.82
CA LEU A 178 -5.17 4.85 15.64
C LEU A 178 -4.85 4.12 14.32
N ARG A 179 -3.73 3.38 14.26
CA ARG A 179 -3.38 2.54 13.10
C ARG A 179 -4.33 1.35 12.94
N ALA A 180 -4.79 0.73 14.02
CA ALA A 180 -5.80 -0.33 13.98
C ALA A 180 -7.17 0.20 13.51
N LEU A 181 -7.60 1.35 14.02
CA LEU A 181 -8.81 2.05 13.54
C LEU A 181 -8.70 2.45 12.06
N PHE A 182 -7.51 2.90 11.62
CA PHE A 182 -7.26 3.18 10.20
C PHE A 182 -7.23 1.91 9.34
N PHE A 183 -6.68 0.81 9.84
CA PHE A 183 -6.65 -0.48 9.14
C PHE A 183 -8.07 -1.05 8.95
N ASP A 184 -8.95 -0.92 9.96
CA ASP A 184 -10.36 -1.31 9.82
C ASP A 184 -11.11 -0.44 8.79
N VAL A 185 -10.82 0.87 8.74
CA VAL A 185 -11.38 1.77 7.71
C VAL A 185 -10.79 1.45 6.33
N GLU A 186 -9.51 1.10 6.23
CA GLU A 186 -8.84 0.75 4.98
C GLU A 186 -9.33 -0.59 4.42
N GLN A 187 -9.60 -1.60 5.27
CA GLN A 187 -10.21 -2.87 4.89
C GLN A 187 -11.68 -2.71 4.49
N MET A 188 -12.44 -1.88 5.20
CA MET A 188 -13.82 -1.55 4.83
C MET A 188 -13.90 -0.77 3.50
N LEU A 189 -12.92 0.11 3.24
CA LEU A 189 -12.81 0.86 1.99
C LEU A 189 -12.30 0.00 0.84
N LEU A 190 -11.40 -0.96 1.07
CA LEU A 190 -11.00 -1.96 0.06
C LEU A 190 -12.22 -2.77 -0.39
N HIS A 191 -13.07 -3.17 0.56
CA HIS A 191 -14.31 -3.87 0.24
C HIS A 191 -15.30 -2.98 -0.52
N GLN A 192 -15.39 -1.69 -0.21
CA GLN A 192 -16.16 -0.73 -1.02
C GLN A 192 -15.55 -0.50 -2.40
N HIS A 193 -14.22 -0.37 -2.51
CA HIS A 193 -13.53 -0.09 -3.76
C HIS A 193 -13.62 -1.29 -4.71
N VAL A 194 -13.45 -2.51 -4.20
CA VAL A 194 -13.65 -3.74 -4.98
C VAL A 194 -15.10 -3.85 -5.46
N ARG A 195 -16.08 -3.48 -4.63
CA ARG A 195 -17.50 -3.41 -5.03
C ARG A 195 -17.79 -2.34 -6.07
N THR A 196 -17.18 -1.16 -5.95
CA THR A 196 -17.37 -0.08 -6.95
C THR A 196 -16.64 -0.38 -8.24
N TRP A 197 -15.49 -1.06 -8.19
CA TRP A 197 -14.73 -1.47 -9.36
C TRP A 197 -15.41 -2.65 -10.07
N SER A 198 -15.99 -3.60 -9.34
CA SER A 198 -16.83 -4.65 -9.93
C SER A 198 -18.11 -4.05 -10.54
N ALA A 199 -18.75 -3.11 -9.85
CA ALA A 199 -19.90 -2.39 -10.39
C ALA A 199 -19.54 -1.50 -11.60
N GLN A 200 -18.36 -0.89 -11.63
CA GLN A 200 -17.86 -0.14 -12.79
C GLN A 200 -17.49 -1.05 -13.95
N LYS A 201 -16.89 -2.22 -13.68
CA LYS A 201 -16.60 -3.22 -14.71
C LYS A 201 -17.89 -3.77 -15.31
N GLU A 202 -18.89 -4.07 -14.49
CA GLU A 202 -20.21 -4.50 -14.96
C GLU A 202 -20.95 -3.40 -15.72
N THR A 203 -20.92 -2.15 -15.25
CA THR A 203 -21.58 -1.03 -15.96
C THR A 203 -20.81 -0.58 -17.21
N GLY A 204 -19.50 -0.74 -17.24
CA GLY A 204 -18.65 -0.54 -18.42
C GLY A 204 -18.94 -1.59 -19.48
N ASN A 205 -18.93 -2.87 -19.09
CA ASN A 205 -19.24 -3.98 -19.98
C ASN A 205 -20.68 -3.85 -20.53
N LYS A 206 -21.68 -3.57 -19.68
CA LYS A 206 -23.07 -3.32 -20.13
C LYS A 206 -23.21 -2.14 -21.10
N LYS A 207 -22.42 -1.09 -20.93
CA LYS A 207 -22.43 0.05 -21.86
C LYS A 207 -21.78 -0.31 -23.19
N GLU A 208 -20.65 -1.00 -23.16
CA GLU A 208 -19.97 -1.50 -24.36
C GLU A 208 -20.84 -2.51 -25.11
N THR A 209 -21.40 -3.51 -24.44
CA THR A 209 -22.35 -4.48 -25.03
C THR A 209 -23.56 -3.79 -25.64
N ARG A 210 -24.11 -2.74 -25.01
CA ARG A 210 -25.25 -2.00 -25.53
C ARG A 210 -24.92 -1.09 -26.72
N GLU A 211 -23.72 -0.51 -26.74
CA GLU A 211 -23.25 0.25 -27.91
C GLU A 211 -22.97 -0.66 -29.09
N VAL A 212 -22.39 -1.82 -28.82
CA VAL A 212 -22.14 -2.87 -29.81
C VAL A 212 -23.46 -3.41 -30.35
N PHE A 213 -24.43 -3.75 -29.50
CA PHE A 213 -25.78 -4.16 -29.91
C PHE A 213 -26.45 -3.13 -30.82
N ARG A 214 -26.32 -1.83 -30.52
CA ARG A 214 -26.86 -0.74 -31.35
C ARG A 214 -26.17 -0.59 -32.72
N VAL A 215 -24.95 -1.12 -32.87
CA VAL A 215 -24.27 -1.20 -34.16
C VAL A 215 -24.71 -2.45 -34.92
N PHE A 216 -25.12 -3.50 -34.20
CA PHE A 216 -25.65 -4.74 -34.77
C PHE A 216 -27.09 -4.62 -35.28
N ASP A 217 -27.98 -4.06 -34.47
CA ASP A 217 -29.39 -3.80 -34.76
C ASP A 217 -29.51 -2.50 -35.60
N LYS A 218 -29.68 -2.65 -36.92
CA LYS A 218 -29.71 -1.50 -37.86
C LYS A 218 -31.07 -0.84 -37.92
N ASP A 219 -32.14 -1.62 -37.82
CA ASP A 219 -33.52 -1.12 -37.90
C ASP A 219 -34.09 -0.65 -36.55
N ARG A 220 -33.35 -0.91 -35.46
CA ARG A 220 -33.63 -0.53 -34.07
C ARG A 220 -34.88 -1.17 -33.52
N ASP A 221 -35.19 -2.38 -33.97
CA ASP A 221 -36.35 -3.12 -33.51
C ASP A 221 -36.08 -3.88 -32.20
N GLY A 222 -34.81 -3.93 -31.76
CA GLY A 222 -34.39 -4.57 -30.52
C GLY A 222 -34.02 -6.04 -30.67
N PHE A 223 -33.93 -6.54 -31.90
CA PHE A 223 -33.51 -7.90 -32.25
C PHE A 223 -32.40 -7.84 -33.30
N ILE A 224 -31.58 -8.89 -33.38
CA ILE A 224 -30.58 -9.04 -34.45
C ILE A 224 -30.99 -10.22 -35.33
N TYR A 225 -31.29 -9.94 -36.59
CA TYR A 225 -31.61 -10.98 -37.57
C TYR A 225 -30.35 -11.56 -38.23
N ALA A 226 -30.47 -12.78 -38.74
CA ALA A 226 -29.41 -13.44 -39.51
C ALA A 226 -28.85 -12.56 -40.64
N GLU A 227 -29.72 -11.84 -41.35
CA GLU A 227 -29.32 -10.98 -42.46
C GLU A 227 -28.50 -9.76 -41.99
N GLU A 228 -28.76 -9.24 -40.80
CA GLU A 228 -28.01 -8.14 -40.20
C GLU A 228 -26.65 -8.59 -39.69
N LEU A 229 -26.60 -9.75 -39.03
CA LEU A 229 -25.36 -10.38 -38.58
C LEU A 229 -24.42 -10.66 -39.76
N ARG A 230 -24.98 -11.16 -40.87
CA ARG A 230 -24.25 -11.42 -42.14
C ARG A 230 -23.64 -10.16 -42.74
N HIS A 231 -24.43 -9.09 -42.81
CA HIS A 231 -23.96 -7.81 -43.35
C HIS A 231 -22.79 -7.26 -42.53
N LEU A 232 -22.79 -7.48 -41.22
CA LEU A 232 -21.76 -6.96 -40.33
C LEU A 232 -20.49 -7.80 -40.33
N MET A 233 -20.59 -9.13 -40.32
CA MET A 233 -19.41 -10.01 -40.49
C MET A 233 -18.68 -9.71 -41.80
N THR A 234 -19.45 -9.47 -42.87
CA THR A 234 -18.91 -9.03 -44.16
C THR A 234 -18.21 -7.66 -44.08
N ASN A 235 -18.76 -6.71 -43.29
CA ASN A 235 -18.15 -5.39 -43.08
C ASN A 235 -16.90 -5.44 -42.17
N LEU A 236 -16.84 -6.40 -41.24
CA LEU A 236 -15.68 -6.68 -40.37
C LEU A 236 -14.54 -7.40 -41.13
N GLY A 237 -14.79 -7.84 -42.36
CA GLY A 237 -13.79 -8.46 -43.24
C GLY A 237 -13.67 -9.98 -43.08
N GLU A 238 -14.51 -10.60 -42.24
CA GLU A 238 -14.59 -12.05 -42.11
C GLU A 238 -15.62 -12.62 -43.09
N LYS A 239 -15.24 -13.68 -43.80
CA LYS A 239 -16.11 -14.40 -44.72
C LYS A 239 -16.71 -15.60 -43.99
N VAL A 240 -17.87 -15.39 -43.38
CA VAL A 240 -18.68 -16.45 -42.79
C VAL A 240 -19.65 -16.98 -43.84
N THR A 241 -19.77 -18.29 -43.97
CA THR A 241 -20.75 -18.91 -44.89
C THR A 241 -22.15 -18.92 -44.28
N ASP A 242 -23.20 -18.93 -45.11
CA ASP A 242 -24.59 -18.90 -44.62
C ASP A 242 -24.90 -20.07 -43.65
N LYS A 243 -24.24 -21.22 -43.84
CA LYS A 243 -24.35 -22.40 -42.96
C LYS A 243 -23.67 -22.20 -41.60
N GLU A 244 -22.50 -21.57 -41.56
CA GLU A 244 -21.81 -21.24 -40.30
C GLU A 244 -22.58 -20.17 -39.52
N LEU A 245 -23.24 -19.24 -40.23
CA LEU A 245 -24.05 -18.21 -39.61
C LEU A 245 -25.33 -18.79 -38.98
N GLU A 246 -26.02 -19.70 -39.68
CA GLU A 246 -27.17 -20.44 -39.14
C GLU A 246 -26.77 -21.26 -37.92
N GLU A 247 -25.63 -21.96 -37.95
CA GLU A 247 -25.10 -22.70 -36.81
C GLU A 247 -24.78 -21.79 -35.61
N MET A 248 -24.24 -20.59 -35.85
CA MET A 248 -23.96 -19.61 -34.79
C MET A 248 -25.24 -19.07 -34.13
N ILE A 249 -26.31 -18.89 -34.90
CA ILE A 249 -27.60 -18.41 -34.37
C ILE A 249 -28.27 -19.54 -33.60
N ASP A 250 -28.35 -20.74 -34.18
CA ASP A 250 -28.95 -21.92 -33.53
C ASP A 250 -28.24 -22.30 -32.22
N GLU A 251 -26.92 -22.07 -32.11
CA GLU A 251 -26.17 -22.34 -30.87
C GLU A 251 -26.45 -21.34 -29.74
N LYS A 252 -26.92 -20.14 -30.08
CA LYS A 252 -27.04 -19.01 -29.13
C LYS A 252 -28.47 -18.58 -28.87
N ASP A 253 -29.38 -18.88 -29.79
CA ASP A 253 -30.82 -18.72 -29.63
C ASP A 253 -31.34 -19.72 -28.59
N LEU A 254 -31.62 -19.23 -27.38
CA LEU A 254 -32.12 -20.03 -26.27
C LEU A 254 -33.64 -20.19 -26.30
N ASN A 255 -34.32 -19.34 -27.06
CA ASN A 255 -35.77 -19.24 -27.06
C ASN A 255 -36.41 -19.87 -28.33
N GLY A 256 -35.60 -20.11 -29.36
CA GLY A 256 -35.96 -20.78 -30.61
C GLY A 256 -36.77 -19.90 -31.58
N ASP A 257 -36.69 -18.57 -31.47
CA ASP A 257 -37.39 -17.61 -32.33
C ASP A 257 -36.61 -17.24 -33.60
N GLY A 258 -35.38 -17.75 -33.75
CA GLY A 258 -34.50 -17.52 -34.89
C GLY A 258 -33.89 -16.12 -34.91
N GLN A 259 -33.93 -15.41 -33.78
CA GLN A 259 -33.42 -14.05 -33.59
C GLN A 259 -32.58 -13.98 -32.32
N ILE A 260 -31.69 -13.00 -32.25
CA ILE A 260 -30.89 -12.77 -31.04
C ILE A 260 -31.40 -11.50 -30.35
N ASN A 261 -32.01 -11.67 -29.18
CA ASN A 261 -32.42 -10.54 -28.36
C ASN A 261 -31.24 -9.98 -27.54
N TYR A 262 -31.43 -8.82 -26.90
CA TYR A 262 -30.37 -8.18 -26.11
C TYR A 262 -29.83 -9.06 -24.96
N GLU A 263 -30.69 -9.86 -24.32
CA GLU A 263 -30.31 -10.71 -23.18
C GLU A 263 -29.45 -11.90 -23.65
N GLU A 264 -29.79 -12.49 -24.79
CA GLU A 264 -29.00 -13.54 -25.46
C GLU A 264 -27.66 -12.99 -25.98
N PHE A 265 -27.66 -11.77 -26.51
CA PHE A 265 -26.44 -11.09 -26.95
C PHE A 265 -25.48 -10.77 -25.79
N GLU A 266 -26.01 -10.35 -24.64
CA GLU A 266 -25.20 -10.12 -23.42
C GLU A 266 -24.60 -11.44 -22.89
N ALA A 267 -25.37 -12.52 -22.91
CA ALA A 267 -24.87 -13.86 -22.56
C ALA A 267 -23.80 -14.36 -23.54
N MET A 268 -23.95 -14.07 -24.84
CA MET A 268 -22.96 -14.40 -25.86
C MET A 268 -21.61 -13.71 -25.60
N MET A 269 -21.61 -12.39 -25.37
CA MET A 269 -20.40 -11.59 -25.19
C MET A 269 -19.67 -11.90 -23.87
N THR A 270 -20.40 -12.27 -22.82
CA THR A 270 -19.81 -12.68 -21.53
C THR A 270 -19.20 -14.08 -21.56
N SER A 271 -19.72 -15.00 -22.38
CA SER A 271 -19.18 -16.37 -22.52
C SER A 271 -17.86 -16.49 -23.30
N HIS A 272 -17.50 -15.47 -24.09
CA HIS A 272 -16.27 -15.44 -24.90
C HIS A 272 -15.08 -14.75 -24.21
N SER A 273 -15.24 -14.30 -22.96
CA SER A 273 -14.26 -13.47 -22.24
C SER A 273 -13.24 -14.24 -21.37
N ASP A 274 -13.25 -15.58 -21.41
CA ASP A 274 -12.34 -16.46 -20.64
C ASP A 274 -11.30 -17.16 -21.54
#